data_AF-A0A7K4FMN6-F1
#
_entry.id   AF-A0A7K4FMN6-F1
#
_cell.length_a   1.000
_cell.length_b   1.000
_cell.length_c   1.000
_cell.angle_alpha   90.00
_cell.angle_beta   90.00
_cell.angle_gamma   90.00
#
_symmetry.space_group_name_H-M   'P 1'
#
loop_
_entity.id
_entity.type
_entity.pdbx_description
1 polymer ?
#
loop_
_entity_poly.entity_id
_entity_poly.type
_entity_poly.pdbx_seq_one_letter_code
_entity_poly.pdbx_strand_id
1 'polypeptide(L)'
;MLDQMKKHGYYINARFYRERTFESYGRHSYMPGAVKIRDRICVDYDSFVYREAGISGLFELSRVSSLPVEIVSSITPGTVVSSIEEKEALKRKILVPFRKDDYEIAKNPAELFSADAGGIVFNPEPGIYSDVYEIDFSSMYPGIIVEYGISPESISGGNTAYLSQFLRGLLDRRLLYKYVNGRSDIYASRNKALKILLLNSFGYTGYKNAKFGRIDVHEKITGIGRKIIADSMRISEENGFTVLHGVVDSLWLSGNGDIDKTLKEIYDKTGIPIVLDSNYRWIAFMPQANGIGSANRYIGLRKDGTFKVRGIELRRRDSPPLVRKFQEQALDALNCSFDELPLKKEKLDDLKNRYMKLENFPIEDFRIEFGINRHIDDYKTRNSTYYLMKSLGREKMIYPGMVISGIVVDKKHNIIKSHSEFFDRKYYENLLKRSFKPFDFIISESANKIPDLY
;
A
#
# COMPACT_ATOMS: atom_id res chain seq x y z
N MET A 1 5.77 35.98 -5.96
CA MET A 1 7.12 35.98 -5.32
C MET A 1 8.23 36.31 -6.32
N LEU A 2 8.51 35.49 -7.34
CA LEU A 2 9.63 35.74 -8.28
C LEU A 2 9.53 37.08 -9.03
N ASP A 3 8.33 37.51 -9.41
CA ASP A 3 8.14 38.84 -10.02
C ASP A 3 8.35 39.99 -9.02
N GLN A 4 8.07 39.78 -7.73
CA GLN A 4 8.40 40.74 -6.68
C GLN A 4 9.91 40.82 -6.44
N MET A 5 10.63 39.70 -6.54
CA MET A 5 12.09 39.67 -6.41
C MET A 5 12.76 40.45 -7.56
N LYS A 6 12.29 40.26 -8.80
CA LYS A 6 12.78 41.01 -9.97
C LYS A 6 12.58 42.52 -9.81
N LYS A 7 11.44 42.95 -9.25
CA LYS A 7 11.17 44.38 -8.96
C LYS A 7 12.17 45.01 -7.99
N HIS A 8 12.87 44.21 -7.18
CA HIS A 8 13.89 44.67 -6.23
C HIS A 8 15.33 44.37 -6.70
N GLY A 9 15.53 44.10 -8.00
CA GLY A 9 16.85 43.86 -8.59
C GLY A 9 17.42 42.45 -8.35
N TYR A 10 16.64 41.53 -7.77
CA TYR A 10 17.07 40.15 -7.57
C TYR A 10 16.65 39.28 -8.76
N TYR A 11 17.63 38.66 -9.42
CA TYR A 11 17.40 37.76 -10.56
C TYR A 11 17.67 36.33 -10.16
N ILE A 12 16.63 35.49 -10.17
CA ILE A 12 16.77 34.04 -10.05
C ILE A 12 16.60 33.42 -11.44
N ASN A 13 17.63 32.72 -11.90
CA ASN A 13 17.55 31.93 -13.13
C ASN A 13 16.77 30.64 -12.83
N ALA A 14 15.50 30.59 -13.24
CA ALA A 14 14.62 29.46 -12.97
C ALA A 14 13.95 28.96 -14.25
N ARG A 15 13.81 27.64 -14.36
CA ARG A 15 13.06 26.95 -15.40
C ARG A 15 11.74 26.44 -14.83
N PHE A 16 10.65 26.78 -15.51
CA PHE A 16 9.30 26.35 -15.13
C PHE A 16 8.90 25.16 -15.99
N TYR A 17 8.39 24.13 -15.34
CA TYR A 17 7.79 22.97 -15.96
C TYR A 17 6.28 23.07 -15.79
N ARG A 18 5.56 22.91 -16.89
CA ARG A 18 4.10 22.90 -16.87
C ARG A 18 3.61 21.64 -16.14
N GLU A 19 2.47 21.78 -15.49
CA GLU A 19 1.70 20.65 -14.99
C GLU A 19 1.38 19.68 -16.13
N ARG A 20 1.27 18.39 -15.81
CA ARG A 20 0.92 17.35 -16.79
C ARG A 20 0.13 16.23 -16.15
N THR A 21 -0.77 15.66 -16.95
CA THR A 21 -1.45 14.41 -16.63
C THR A 21 -0.83 13.28 -17.46
N PHE A 22 -0.62 12.12 -16.86
CA PHE A 22 -0.16 10.92 -17.56
C PHE A 22 -0.86 9.67 -17.05
N GLU A 23 -0.93 8.63 -17.89
CA GLU A 23 -1.52 7.34 -17.52
C GLU A 23 -0.42 6.32 -17.19
N SER A 24 -0.60 5.57 -16.12
CA SER A 24 0.28 4.48 -15.70
C SER A 24 -0.54 3.35 -15.08
N TYR A 25 -0.40 2.13 -15.60
CA TYR A 25 -1.15 0.94 -15.16
C TYR A 25 -2.69 1.16 -15.10
N GLY A 26 -3.26 1.82 -16.11
CA GLY A 26 -4.70 2.13 -16.17
C GLY A 26 -5.17 3.20 -15.18
N ARG A 27 -4.25 3.91 -14.51
CA ARG A 27 -4.53 5.02 -13.60
C ARG A 27 -4.00 6.32 -14.15
N HIS A 28 -4.79 7.38 -14.06
CA HIS A 28 -4.32 8.73 -14.34
C HIS A 28 -3.60 9.31 -13.12
N SER A 29 -2.44 9.90 -13.37
CA SER A 29 -1.63 10.60 -12.38
C SER A 29 -1.42 12.04 -12.84
N TYR A 30 -1.45 12.95 -11.88
CA TYR A 30 -1.23 14.38 -12.10
C TYR A 30 0.12 14.75 -11.49
N MET A 31 0.95 15.40 -12.30
CA MET A 31 2.19 16.01 -11.84
C MET A 31 1.97 17.53 -11.83
N PRO A 32 2.06 18.18 -10.65
CA PRO A 32 1.93 19.62 -10.55
C PRO A 32 3.06 20.31 -11.32
N GLY A 33 2.85 21.58 -11.67
CA GLY A 33 3.92 22.41 -12.22
C GLY A 33 5.10 22.48 -11.25
N ALA A 34 6.32 22.41 -11.79
CA ALA A 34 7.54 22.42 -10.99
C ALA A 34 8.44 23.59 -11.38
N VAL A 35 9.20 24.12 -10.41
CA VAL A 35 10.19 25.17 -10.64
C VAL A 35 11.56 24.61 -10.33
N LYS A 36 12.49 24.73 -11.28
CA LYS A 36 13.90 24.42 -11.09
C LYS A 36 14.71 25.69 -11.05
N ILE A 37 15.41 25.91 -9.95
CA ILE A 37 16.31 27.06 -9.77
C ILE A 37 17.71 26.60 -10.19
N ARG A 38 18.35 27.34 -11.09
CA ARG A 38 19.71 27.05 -11.54
C ARG A 38 20.68 27.05 -10.34
N ASP A 39 21.62 26.10 -10.34
CA ASP A 39 22.66 25.93 -9.31
C ASP A 39 22.10 25.66 -7.90
N ARG A 40 20.88 25.12 -7.82
CA ARG A 40 20.24 24.65 -6.59
C ARG A 40 19.63 23.27 -6.82
N ILE A 41 19.59 22.45 -5.77
CA ILE A 41 18.87 21.19 -5.79
C ILE A 41 17.43 21.50 -5.39
N CYS A 42 16.51 21.44 -6.35
CA CYS A 42 15.09 21.57 -6.07
C CYS A 42 14.49 20.19 -5.79
N VAL A 43 13.88 20.03 -4.62
CA VAL A 43 13.13 18.82 -4.25
C VAL A 43 11.72 19.23 -3.97
N ASP A 44 10.77 18.61 -4.67
CA ASP A 44 9.36 18.81 -4.40
C ASP A 44 8.98 18.09 -3.09
N TYR A 45 8.45 18.84 -2.14
CA TYR A 45 7.96 18.33 -0.85
C TYR A 45 6.86 17.28 -1.04
N ASP A 46 6.05 17.41 -2.10
CA ASP A 46 4.97 16.48 -2.42
C ASP A 46 5.42 15.27 -3.26
N SER A 47 6.71 15.20 -3.61
CA SER A 47 7.22 14.03 -4.32
C SER A 47 7.07 12.76 -3.49
N PHE A 48 6.71 11.66 -4.17
CA PHE A 48 6.44 10.38 -3.52
C PHE A 48 7.64 9.89 -2.69
N VAL A 49 8.84 9.88 -3.27
CA VAL A 49 10.03 9.39 -2.56
C VAL A 49 10.39 10.28 -1.37
N TYR A 50 10.24 11.59 -1.48
CA TYR A 50 10.50 12.50 -0.36
C TYR A 50 9.52 12.29 0.78
N ARG A 51 8.21 12.17 0.51
CA ARG A 51 7.21 11.93 1.55
C ARG A 51 7.41 10.59 2.26
N GLU A 52 7.76 9.55 1.51
CA GLU A 52 7.89 8.20 2.09
C GLU A 52 9.24 7.98 2.78
N ALA A 53 10.33 8.50 2.20
CA ALA A 53 11.68 8.19 2.63
C ALA A 53 12.50 9.43 3.02
N GLY A 54 12.00 10.65 2.89
CA GLY A 54 12.72 11.87 3.24
C GLY A 54 13.97 12.13 2.39
N ILE A 55 14.72 13.16 2.78
CA ILE A 55 15.91 13.60 2.02
C ILE A 55 17.03 12.57 2.00
N SER A 56 17.31 11.90 3.13
CA SER A 56 18.36 10.87 3.21
C SER A 56 18.05 9.66 2.31
N GLY A 57 16.78 9.35 2.09
CA GLY A 57 16.31 8.33 1.17
C GLY A 57 16.50 8.73 -0.28
N LEU A 58 16.22 9.99 -0.63
CA LEU A 58 16.51 10.52 -1.97
C LEU A 58 18.01 10.44 -2.31
N PHE A 59 18.88 10.82 -1.37
CA PHE A 59 20.33 10.71 -1.56
C PHE A 59 20.77 9.25 -1.72
N GLU A 60 20.14 8.31 -1.02
CA GLU A 60 20.41 6.88 -1.22
C GLU A 60 20.08 6.43 -2.63
N LEU A 61 18.86 6.75 -3.10
CA LEU A 61 18.41 6.37 -4.43
C LEU A 61 19.26 7.04 -5.52
N SER A 62 19.63 8.31 -5.34
CA SER A 62 20.57 9.03 -6.21
C SER A 62 21.92 8.32 -6.28
N ARG A 63 22.46 7.91 -5.14
CA ARG A 63 23.74 7.21 -5.06
C ARG A 63 23.72 5.86 -5.77
N VAL A 64 22.67 5.05 -5.59
CA VAL A 64 22.60 3.73 -6.25
C VAL A 64 22.34 3.86 -7.76
N SER A 65 21.47 4.78 -8.17
CA SER A 65 21.09 4.97 -9.59
C SER A 65 22.05 5.82 -10.40
N SER A 66 22.95 6.57 -9.75
CA SER A 66 23.76 7.62 -10.39
C SER A 66 22.93 8.74 -11.04
N LEU A 67 21.64 8.85 -10.71
CA LEU A 67 20.82 9.99 -11.11
C LEU A 67 20.98 11.14 -10.11
N PRO A 68 20.97 12.40 -10.56
CA PRO A 68 20.89 13.56 -9.66
C PRO A 68 19.70 13.48 -8.71
N VAL A 69 19.88 13.91 -7.46
CA VAL A 69 18.83 13.92 -6.41
C VAL A 69 17.55 14.61 -6.87
N GLU A 70 17.68 15.73 -7.58
CA GLU A 70 16.55 16.45 -8.16
C GLU A 70 15.75 15.56 -9.15
N ILE A 71 16.43 14.80 -10.01
CA ILE A 71 15.77 13.88 -10.94
C ILE A 71 15.07 12.76 -10.18
N VAL A 72 15.75 12.14 -9.22
CA VAL A 72 15.20 11.05 -8.41
C VAL A 72 13.91 11.48 -7.69
N SER A 73 13.84 12.73 -7.22
CA SER A 73 12.63 13.27 -6.60
C SER A 73 11.44 13.38 -7.56
N SER A 74 11.69 13.52 -8.87
CA SER A 74 10.65 13.85 -9.87
C SER A 74 10.20 12.67 -10.72
N ILE A 75 10.87 11.51 -10.64
CA ILE A 75 10.59 10.33 -11.46
C ILE A 75 9.96 9.20 -10.63
N THR A 76 9.42 8.20 -11.31
CA THR A 76 8.86 7.03 -10.64
C THR A 76 9.97 6.13 -10.08
N PRO A 77 9.74 5.39 -8.98
CA PRO A 77 10.70 4.40 -8.50
C PRO A 77 11.10 3.37 -9.56
N GLY A 78 10.18 2.99 -10.46
CA GLY A 78 10.49 2.10 -11.58
C GLY A 78 11.54 2.68 -12.52
N THR A 79 11.51 3.98 -12.80
CA THR A 79 12.55 4.66 -13.60
C THR A 79 13.91 4.65 -12.88
N VAL A 80 13.91 4.74 -11.55
CA VAL A 80 15.13 4.60 -10.75
C VAL A 80 15.68 3.17 -10.88
N VAL A 81 14.82 2.14 -10.86
CA VAL A 81 15.21 0.74 -11.12
C VAL A 81 15.88 0.62 -12.49
N SER A 82 15.24 1.13 -13.56
CA SER A 82 15.80 1.09 -14.92
C SER A 82 17.19 1.72 -14.98
N SER A 83 17.37 2.89 -14.35
CA SER A 83 18.66 3.57 -14.37
C SER A 83 19.76 2.78 -13.69
N ILE A 84 19.44 2.03 -12.63
CA ILE A 84 20.42 1.16 -11.98
C ILE A 84 20.72 -0.06 -12.85
N GLU A 85 19.69 -0.68 -13.43
CA GLU A 85 19.86 -1.80 -14.37
C GLU A 85 20.66 -1.39 -15.61
N GLU A 86 20.48 -0.19 -16.14
CA GLU A 86 21.27 0.29 -17.28
C GLU A 86 22.73 0.52 -16.87
N LYS A 87 22.96 1.16 -15.72
CA LYS A 87 24.28 1.41 -15.18
C LYS A 87 25.07 0.12 -14.95
N GLU A 88 24.44 -0.88 -14.32
CA GLU A 88 25.11 -2.15 -14.03
C GLU A 88 25.34 -2.98 -15.31
N ALA A 89 24.47 -2.87 -16.32
CA ALA A 89 24.66 -3.51 -17.61
C ALA A 89 25.85 -2.90 -18.36
N LEU A 90 25.93 -1.56 -18.40
CA LEU A 90 27.03 -0.83 -19.03
C LEU A 90 28.38 -1.13 -18.37
N LYS A 91 28.44 -1.19 -17.04
CA LYS A 91 29.67 -1.58 -16.31
C LYS A 91 30.17 -2.97 -16.72
N ARG A 92 29.25 -3.88 -17.03
CA ARG A 92 29.54 -5.27 -17.43
C ARG A 92 29.65 -5.44 -18.95
N LYS A 93 29.61 -4.34 -19.72
CA LYS A 93 29.63 -4.35 -21.19
C LYS A 93 28.48 -5.17 -21.80
N ILE A 94 27.34 -5.21 -21.12
CA ILE A 94 26.10 -5.81 -21.62
C ILE A 94 25.35 -4.78 -22.46
N LEU A 95 24.85 -5.21 -23.62
CA LEU A 95 24.07 -4.36 -24.51
C LEU A 95 22.72 -4.00 -23.86
N VAL A 96 22.42 -2.71 -23.81
CA VAL A 96 21.12 -2.21 -23.33
C VAL A 96 20.23 -1.94 -24.54
N PRO A 97 19.04 -2.58 -24.66
CA PRO A 97 18.14 -2.34 -25.79
C PRO A 97 17.61 -0.90 -25.76
N PHE A 98 17.61 -0.23 -26.92
CA PHE A 98 17.06 1.12 -27.05
C PHE A 98 15.53 1.13 -26.99
N ARG A 99 14.89 0.16 -27.66
CA ARG A 99 13.46 -0.14 -27.58
C ARG A 99 13.31 -1.62 -27.30
N LYS A 100 12.37 -1.96 -26.43
CA LYS A 100 12.04 -3.33 -26.08
C LYS A 100 10.81 -3.80 -26.86
N ASP A 101 10.89 -5.00 -27.41
CA ASP A 101 9.82 -5.68 -28.13
C ASP A 101 9.59 -7.13 -27.66
N ASP A 102 10.47 -7.67 -26.82
CA ASP A 102 10.47 -9.04 -26.27
C ASP A 102 9.89 -9.12 -24.84
N TYR A 103 8.77 -8.43 -24.59
CA TYR A 103 8.16 -8.39 -23.25
C TYR A 103 7.46 -9.70 -22.86
N GLU A 104 7.03 -10.50 -23.85
CA GLU A 104 6.31 -11.75 -23.64
C GLU A 104 6.54 -12.73 -24.80
N ILE A 105 6.46 -14.03 -24.50
CA ILE A 105 6.41 -15.09 -25.50
C ILE A 105 4.95 -15.44 -25.72
N ALA A 106 4.53 -15.66 -26.97
CA ALA A 106 3.19 -16.11 -27.29
C ALA A 106 2.86 -17.42 -26.53
N LYS A 107 1.80 -17.38 -25.72
CA LYS A 107 1.28 -18.52 -24.97
C LYS A 107 -0.04 -19.00 -25.59
N ASN A 108 -0.31 -20.30 -25.51
CA ASN A 108 -1.65 -20.78 -25.83
C ASN A 108 -2.64 -20.43 -24.68
N PRO A 109 -3.97 -20.47 -24.92
CA PRO A 109 -4.95 -20.07 -23.90
C PRO A 109 -4.82 -20.84 -22.57
N ALA A 110 -4.52 -22.14 -22.61
CA ALA A 110 -4.38 -22.95 -21.39
C ALA A 110 -3.16 -22.53 -20.57
N GLU A 111 -2.03 -22.27 -21.23
CA GLU A 111 -0.83 -21.72 -20.61
C GLU A 111 -1.10 -20.35 -19.99
N LEU A 112 -1.80 -19.47 -20.71
CA LEU A 112 -2.17 -18.15 -20.22
C LEU A 112 -3.01 -18.24 -18.94
N PHE A 113 -4.06 -19.07 -18.92
CA PHE A 113 -4.89 -19.26 -17.72
C PHE A 113 -4.10 -19.85 -16.54
N SER A 114 -3.12 -20.71 -16.79
CA SER A 114 -2.30 -21.31 -15.74
C SER A 114 -1.25 -20.33 -15.17
N ALA A 115 -0.72 -19.44 -16.02
CA ALA A 115 0.36 -18.53 -15.69
C ALA A 115 -0.15 -17.20 -15.11
N ASP A 116 -1.33 -16.74 -15.54
CA ASP A 116 -2.00 -15.53 -15.06
C ASP A 116 -2.68 -15.75 -13.69
N ALA A 117 -1.85 -16.12 -12.72
CA ALA A 117 -2.25 -16.27 -11.34
C ALA A 117 -1.32 -15.42 -10.46
N GLY A 118 -1.93 -14.60 -9.60
CA GLY A 118 -1.20 -13.77 -8.64
C GLY A 118 -0.63 -14.56 -7.45
N GLY A 119 -0.25 -13.83 -6.40
CA GLY A 119 0.13 -14.43 -5.11
C GLY A 119 -1.01 -15.20 -4.46
N ILE A 120 -0.68 -16.13 -3.55
CA ILE A 120 -1.70 -16.88 -2.80
C ILE A 120 -2.49 -15.92 -1.90
N VAL A 121 -3.82 -16.08 -1.92
CA VAL A 121 -4.72 -15.48 -0.94
C VAL A 121 -5.59 -16.59 -0.38
N PHE A 122 -5.37 -16.93 0.88
CA PHE A 122 -6.18 -17.85 1.66
C PHE A 122 -7.13 -17.02 2.53
N ASN A 123 -8.41 -16.94 2.16
CA ASN A 123 -9.38 -16.15 2.92
C ASN A 123 -9.57 -16.74 4.33
N PRO A 124 -9.65 -15.90 5.37
CA PRO A 124 -9.88 -16.39 6.72
C PRO A 124 -11.34 -16.80 6.89
N GLU A 125 -11.62 -17.62 7.90
CA GLU A 125 -12.98 -17.71 8.42
C GLU A 125 -13.33 -16.39 9.13
N PRO A 126 -14.50 -15.78 8.88
CA PRO A 126 -14.93 -14.62 9.64
C PRO A 126 -15.07 -14.99 11.11
N GLY A 127 -14.52 -14.17 11.98
CA GLY A 127 -14.62 -14.36 13.42
C GLY A 127 -13.55 -13.60 14.17
N ILE A 128 -13.54 -13.79 15.48
CA ILE A 128 -12.52 -13.23 16.37
C ILE A 128 -11.65 -14.33 16.98
N TYR A 129 -10.35 -14.09 17.07
CA TYR A 129 -9.34 -15.04 17.49
C TYR A 129 -8.42 -14.37 18.50
N SER A 130 -8.04 -15.09 19.56
CA SER A 130 -7.03 -14.68 20.54
C SER A 130 -5.66 -15.27 20.20
N ASP A 131 -4.60 -14.65 20.73
CA ASP A 131 -3.21 -15.14 20.65
C ASP A 131 -2.78 -15.61 19.26
N VAL A 132 -2.92 -14.70 18.28
CA VAL A 132 -2.55 -14.96 16.88
C VAL A 132 -1.16 -14.40 16.59
N TYR A 133 -0.31 -15.21 15.97
CA TYR A 133 0.99 -14.78 15.43
C TYR A 133 0.83 -14.39 13.97
N GLU A 134 1.43 -13.29 13.55
CA GLU A 134 1.60 -12.96 12.14
C GLU A 134 3.08 -13.06 11.77
N ILE A 135 3.37 -13.94 10.82
CA ILE A 135 4.69 -14.11 10.25
C ILE A 135 4.72 -13.50 8.84
N ASP A 136 5.82 -12.82 8.51
CA ASP A 136 5.97 -12.06 7.27
C ASP A 136 7.34 -12.32 6.64
N PHE A 137 7.36 -12.59 5.34
CA PHE A 137 8.59 -12.74 4.59
C PHE A 137 9.26 -11.39 4.36
N SER A 138 10.48 -11.26 4.88
CA SER A 138 11.27 -10.04 4.73
C SER A 138 11.76 -9.87 3.31
N SER A 139 10.98 -9.18 2.47
CA SER A 139 11.30 -8.93 1.05
C SER A 139 11.17 -10.18 0.20
N MET A 140 10.07 -10.91 0.34
CA MET A 140 9.83 -12.19 -0.33
C MET A 140 10.22 -12.19 -1.80
N TYR A 141 9.64 -11.31 -2.63
CA TYR A 141 9.88 -11.32 -4.07
C TYR A 141 11.32 -10.94 -4.47
N PRO A 142 11.93 -9.87 -3.95
CA PRO A 142 13.37 -9.64 -4.12
C PRO A 142 14.23 -10.82 -3.68
N GLY A 143 13.90 -11.45 -2.55
CA GLY A 143 14.58 -12.64 -2.05
C GLY A 143 14.46 -13.81 -3.03
N ILE A 144 13.26 -14.08 -3.56
CA ILE A 144 13.04 -15.11 -4.57
C ILE A 144 13.91 -14.87 -5.80
N ILE A 145 13.93 -13.64 -6.33
CA ILE A 145 14.73 -13.31 -7.52
C ILE A 145 16.22 -13.59 -7.27
N VAL A 146 16.68 -13.23 -6.08
CA VAL A 146 18.09 -13.33 -5.69
C VAL A 146 18.49 -14.77 -5.39
N GLU A 147 17.81 -15.44 -4.46
CA GLU A 147 18.20 -16.75 -3.94
C GLU A 147 17.93 -17.89 -4.95
N TYR A 148 16.93 -17.74 -5.81
CA TYR A 148 16.65 -18.68 -6.91
C TYR A 148 17.34 -18.28 -8.22
N GLY A 149 18.13 -17.20 -8.23
CA GLY A 149 18.91 -16.77 -9.40
C GLY A 149 18.07 -16.41 -10.63
N ILE A 150 16.87 -15.86 -10.43
CA ILE A 150 15.92 -15.61 -11.53
C ILE A 150 16.33 -14.36 -12.31
N SER A 151 16.40 -14.49 -13.64
CA SER A 151 16.59 -13.37 -14.56
C SER A 151 15.93 -13.68 -15.92
N PRO A 152 15.72 -12.68 -16.79
CA PRO A 152 15.28 -12.92 -18.16
C PRO A 152 16.10 -13.97 -18.90
N GLU A 153 17.42 -13.95 -18.71
CA GLU A 153 18.37 -14.85 -19.35
C GLU A 153 18.30 -16.27 -18.77
N SER A 154 18.04 -16.41 -17.46
CA SER A 154 17.94 -17.71 -16.81
C SER A 154 16.77 -18.53 -17.34
N ILE A 155 15.70 -17.87 -17.79
CA ILE A 155 14.54 -18.54 -18.41
C ILE A 155 14.88 -19.05 -19.81
N SER A 156 15.73 -18.31 -20.54
CA SER A 156 16.19 -18.68 -21.87
C SER A 156 17.37 -19.68 -21.86
N GLY A 157 17.73 -20.25 -20.70
CA GLY A 157 18.84 -21.21 -20.57
C GLY A 157 20.24 -20.59 -20.48
N GLY A 158 20.31 -19.27 -20.26
CA GLY A 158 21.57 -18.57 -20.02
C GLY A 158 22.06 -18.72 -18.58
N ASN A 159 23.38 -18.84 -18.39
CA ASN A 159 24.01 -18.94 -17.07
C ASN A 159 24.19 -17.58 -16.35
N THR A 160 23.76 -16.48 -16.98
CA THR A 160 23.98 -15.13 -16.47
C THR A 160 22.78 -14.65 -15.68
N ALA A 161 22.87 -14.66 -14.35
CA ALA A 161 21.81 -14.20 -13.47
C ALA A 161 21.91 -12.67 -13.23
N TYR A 162 21.78 -11.88 -14.30
CA TYR A 162 22.07 -10.43 -14.25
C TYR A 162 21.18 -9.67 -13.27
N LEU A 163 19.86 -9.87 -13.39
CA LEU A 163 18.85 -9.25 -12.53
C LEU A 163 19.06 -9.63 -11.05
N SER A 164 19.32 -10.91 -10.76
CA SER A 164 19.53 -11.40 -9.40
C SER A 164 20.80 -10.83 -8.77
N GLN A 165 21.91 -10.78 -9.50
CA GLN A 165 23.17 -10.19 -9.01
C GLN A 165 23.05 -8.70 -8.70
N PHE A 166 22.31 -7.96 -9.52
CA PHE A 166 22.01 -6.55 -9.26
C PHE A 166 21.17 -6.39 -7.98
N LEU A 167 20.08 -7.16 -7.86
CA LEU A 167 19.19 -7.06 -6.71
C LEU A 167 19.85 -7.52 -5.41
N ARG A 168 20.78 -8.48 -5.45
CA ARG A 168 21.57 -8.92 -4.29
C ARG A 168 22.24 -7.72 -3.60
N GLY A 169 22.95 -6.88 -4.35
CA GLY A 169 23.65 -5.73 -3.78
C GLY A 169 22.71 -4.69 -3.12
N LEU A 170 21.51 -4.49 -3.68
CA LEU A 170 20.49 -3.63 -3.08
C LEU A 170 19.83 -4.27 -1.85
N LEU A 171 19.56 -5.58 -1.93
CA LEU A 171 18.95 -6.36 -0.86
C LEU A 171 19.87 -6.40 0.36
N ASP A 172 21.14 -6.73 0.18
CA ASP A 172 22.14 -6.75 1.26
C ASP A 172 22.29 -5.40 1.94
N ARG A 173 22.36 -4.33 1.14
CA ARG A 173 22.40 -2.97 1.68
C ARG A 173 21.14 -2.64 2.49
N ARG A 174 19.97 -3.06 2.02
CA ARG A 174 18.73 -2.86 2.77
C ARG A 174 18.72 -3.68 4.06
N LEU A 175 19.14 -4.95 4.03
CA LEU A 175 19.20 -5.80 5.22
C LEU A 175 20.12 -5.19 6.28
N LEU A 176 21.27 -4.65 5.87
CA LEU A 176 22.14 -3.87 6.75
C LEU A 176 21.41 -2.67 7.36
N TYR A 177 20.74 -1.84 6.56
CA TYR A 177 20.00 -0.68 7.07
C TYR A 177 18.79 -1.06 7.93
N LYS A 178 18.15 -2.20 7.67
CA LYS A 178 17.08 -2.75 8.52
C LYS A 178 17.65 -3.15 9.88
N TYR A 179 18.84 -3.76 9.92
CA TYR A 179 19.51 -4.13 11.16
C TYR A 179 19.93 -2.91 11.99
N VAL A 180 20.47 -1.86 11.37
CA VAL A 180 20.88 -0.63 12.07
C VAL A 180 19.80 0.46 12.11
N ASN A 181 18.55 0.13 11.78
CA ASN A 181 17.46 1.08 11.54
C ASN A 181 17.21 2.01 12.74
N GLY A 182 17.30 1.48 13.97
CA GLY A 182 17.09 2.24 15.21
C GLY A 182 18.26 3.13 15.65
N ARG A 183 19.41 3.09 14.96
CA ARG A 183 20.60 3.89 15.35
C ARG A 183 20.51 5.36 14.91
N SER A 184 19.73 5.67 13.87
CA SER A 184 19.55 7.02 13.35
C SER A 184 18.40 7.07 12.34
N ASP A 185 17.67 8.19 12.33
CA ASP A 185 16.65 8.49 11.31
C ASP A 185 17.19 8.42 9.88
N ILE A 186 18.50 8.65 9.69
CA ILE A 186 19.16 8.51 8.38
C ILE A 186 19.06 7.06 7.89
N TYR A 187 19.38 6.07 8.74
CA TYR A 187 19.30 4.67 8.34
C TYR A 187 17.85 4.22 8.14
N ALA A 188 16.94 4.71 8.98
CA ALA A 188 15.51 4.46 8.82
C ALA A 188 14.99 4.98 7.47
N SER A 189 15.35 6.20 7.12
CA SER A 189 15.04 6.84 5.85
C SER A 189 15.62 6.06 4.65
N ARG A 190 16.90 5.65 4.72
CA ARG A 190 17.54 4.85 3.66
C ARG A 190 16.93 3.45 3.49
N ASN A 191 16.60 2.79 4.59
CA ASN A 191 15.90 1.50 4.57
C ASN A 191 14.52 1.63 3.88
N LYS A 192 13.74 2.66 4.21
CA LYS A 192 12.46 2.95 3.52
C LYS A 192 12.65 3.14 2.01
N ALA A 193 13.65 3.93 1.60
CA ALA A 193 13.95 4.16 0.19
C ALA A 193 14.28 2.85 -0.57
N LEU A 194 15.16 2.02 -0.01
CA LEU A 194 15.50 0.73 -0.63
C LEU A 194 14.35 -0.27 -0.59
N LYS A 195 13.48 -0.23 0.43
CA LYS A 195 12.25 -1.04 0.47
C LYS A 195 11.34 -0.69 -0.70
N ILE A 196 11.11 0.60 -0.94
CA ILE A 196 10.32 1.09 -2.08
C ILE A 196 10.93 0.61 -3.39
N LEU A 197 12.24 0.81 -3.57
CA LEU A 197 12.95 0.43 -4.79
C LEU A 197 12.82 -1.08 -5.08
N LEU A 198 13.11 -1.92 -4.09
CA LEU A 198 13.05 -3.39 -4.23
C LEU A 198 11.63 -3.91 -4.46
N LEU A 199 10.62 -3.31 -3.80
CA LEU A 199 9.22 -3.64 -4.05
C LEU A 199 8.84 -3.32 -5.50
N ASN A 200 9.33 -2.20 -6.03
CA ASN A 200 9.10 -1.82 -7.42
C ASN A 200 9.86 -2.71 -8.40
N SER A 201 11.05 -3.21 -8.07
CA SER A 201 11.82 -4.12 -8.94
C SER A 201 11.04 -5.39 -9.32
N PHE A 202 10.25 -5.95 -8.40
CA PHE A 202 9.37 -7.09 -8.72
C PHE A 202 8.26 -6.69 -9.71
N GLY A 203 7.53 -5.61 -9.45
CA GLY A 203 6.49 -5.15 -10.37
C GLY A 203 7.06 -4.75 -11.74
N TYR A 204 8.30 -4.26 -11.75
CA TYR A 204 9.00 -3.83 -12.95
C TYR A 204 9.35 -5.01 -13.88
N THR A 205 9.53 -6.23 -13.36
CA THR A 205 9.74 -7.40 -14.23
C THR A 205 8.53 -7.66 -15.14
N GLY A 206 7.31 -7.36 -14.69
CA GLY A 206 6.08 -7.48 -15.48
C GLY A 206 5.75 -6.25 -16.34
N TYR A 207 6.57 -5.19 -16.31
CA TYR A 207 6.28 -3.96 -17.05
C TYR A 207 6.77 -4.06 -18.49
N LYS A 208 5.85 -3.91 -19.46
CA LYS A 208 6.17 -4.05 -20.90
C LYS A 208 7.30 -3.16 -21.42
N ASN A 209 7.51 -1.99 -20.83
CA ASN A 209 8.59 -1.07 -21.25
C ASN A 209 9.83 -1.16 -20.34
N ALA A 210 9.88 -2.11 -19.40
CA ALA A 210 11.08 -2.36 -18.61
C ALA A 210 12.15 -3.01 -19.47
N LYS A 211 13.32 -2.39 -19.61
CA LYS A 211 14.39 -2.87 -20.51
C LYS A 211 14.80 -4.31 -20.21
N PHE A 212 14.83 -4.69 -18.94
CA PHE A 212 15.15 -6.03 -18.46
C PHE A 212 13.92 -6.76 -17.88
N GLY A 213 12.70 -6.28 -18.12
CA GLY A 213 11.48 -6.96 -17.69
C GLY A 213 11.05 -8.03 -18.70
N ARG A 214 10.45 -9.12 -18.23
CA ARG A 214 9.72 -10.09 -19.06
C ARG A 214 8.57 -10.69 -18.25
N ILE A 215 7.42 -10.88 -18.88
CA ILE A 215 6.20 -11.37 -18.21
C ILE A 215 6.40 -12.78 -17.64
N ASP A 216 7.10 -13.66 -18.34
CA ASP A 216 7.41 -15.02 -17.87
C ASP A 216 8.34 -15.04 -16.64
N VAL A 217 9.23 -14.06 -16.50
CA VAL A 217 10.01 -13.83 -15.26
C VAL A 217 9.08 -13.50 -14.10
N HIS A 218 8.12 -12.60 -14.32
CA HIS A 218 7.14 -12.22 -13.31
C HIS A 218 6.27 -13.40 -12.87
N GLU A 219 5.80 -14.20 -13.83
CA GLU A 219 5.03 -15.43 -13.59
C GLU A 219 5.84 -16.46 -12.81
N LYS A 220 7.11 -16.68 -13.18
CA LYS A 220 8.01 -17.62 -12.49
C LYS A 220 8.25 -17.24 -11.04
N ILE A 221 8.53 -15.96 -10.78
CA ILE A 221 8.70 -15.43 -9.42
C ILE A 221 7.42 -15.66 -8.61
N THR A 222 6.27 -15.37 -9.19
CA THR A 222 4.97 -15.53 -8.53
C THR A 222 4.68 -17.00 -8.22
N GLY A 223 4.95 -17.91 -9.16
CA GLY A 223 4.81 -19.35 -8.96
C GLY A 223 5.69 -19.90 -7.83
N ILE A 224 6.94 -19.45 -7.73
CA ILE A 224 7.82 -19.80 -6.61
C ILE A 224 7.28 -19.23 -5.29
N GLY A 225 6.79 -17.98 -5.30
CA GLY A 225 6.13 -17.38 -4.14
C GLY A 225 4.95 -18.20 -3.64
N ARG A 226 4.09 -18.67 -4.53
CA ARG A 226 2.99 -19.58 -4.17
C ARG A 226 3.49 -20.86 -3.49
N LYS A 227 4.55 -21.48 -4.03
CA LYS A 227 5.14 -22.68 -3.45
C LYS A 227 5.69 -22.43 -2.05
N ILE A 228 6.42 -21.32 -1.85
CA ILE A 228 6.98 -20.93 -0.55
C ILE A 228 5.87 -20.77 0.49
N ILE A 229 4.77 -20.09 0.14
CA ILE A 229 3.64 -19.92 1.06
C ILE A 229 2.99 -21.27 1.39
N ALA A 230 2.76 -22.12 0.40
CA ALA A 230 2.20 -23.45 0.62
C ALA A 230 3.09 -24.32 1.53
N ASP A 231 4.42 -24.32 1.29
CA ASP A 231 5.39 -25.01 2.15
C ASP A 231 5.38 -24.44 3.57
N SER A 232 5.24 -23.11 3.71
CA SER A 232 5.18 -22.43 5.01
C SER A 232 3.92 -22.76 5.81
N MET A 233 2.78 -22.84 5.12
CA MET A 233 1.52 -23.27 5.74
C MET A 233 1.65 -24.69 6.29
N ARG A 234 2.14 -25.63 5.48
CA ARG A 234 2.35 -27.02 5.89
C ARG A 234 3.30 -27.14 7.09
N ILE A 235 4.44 -26.45 7.06
CA ILE A 235 5.40 -26.44 8.19
C ILE A 235 4.77 -25.85 9.45
N SER A 236 3.95 -24.81 9.31
CA SER A 236 3.24 -24.21 10.46
C SER A 236 2.25 -25.20 11.08
N GLU A 237 1.50 -25.93 10.24
CA GLU A 237 0.57 -26.98 10.67
C GLU A 237 1.27 -28.15 11.36
N GLU A 238 2.38 -28.63 10.79
CA GLU A 238 3.22 -29.69 11.36
C GLU A 238 3.80 -29.30 12.74
N ASN A 239 4.02 -27.99 12.98
CA ASN A 239 4.49 -27.46 14.25
C ASN A 239 3.37 -27.10 15.24
N GLY A 240 2.12 -27.51 14.98
CA GLY A 240 1.00 -27.37 15.91
C GLY A 240 0.25 -26.04 15.83
N PHE A 241 0.41 -25.30 14.73
CA PHE A 241 -0.42 -24.12 14.44
C PHE A 241 -1.57 -24.45 13.50
N THR A 242 -2.64 -23.67 13.58
CA THR A 242 -3.67 -23.58 12.53
C THR A 242 -3.44 -22.31 11.74
N VAL A 243 -3.37 -22.43 10.41
CA VAL A 243 -3.27 -21.26 9.54
C VAL A 243 -4.65 -20.62 9.41
N LEU A 244 -4.85 -19.47 10.05
CA LEU A 244 -6.11 -18.73 10.00
C LEU A 244 -6.26 -17.93 8.72
N HIS A 245 -5.15 -17.39 8.20
CA HIS A 245 -5.16 -16.48 7.06
C HIS A 245 -3.82 -16.49 6.33
N GLY A 246 -3.83 -16.25 5.03
CA GLY A 246 -2.62 -16.00 4.26
C GLY A 246 -2.86 -14.98 3.15
N VAL A 247 -1.99 -13.99 3.03
CA VAL A 247 -2.07 -12.97 1.98
C VAL A 247 -0.68 -12.69 1.47
N VAL A 248 -0.42 -13.09 0.22
CA VAL A 248 0.79 -12.78 -0.52
C VAL A 248 2.04 -13.29 0.20
N ASP A 249 2.65 -12.48 1.08
CA ASP A 249 3.91 -12.72 1.78
C ASP A 249 3.76 -12.87 3.30
N SER A 250 2.53 -12.89 3.83
CA SER A 250 2.26 -13.03 5.27
C SER A 250 1.26 -14.15 5.59
N LEU A 251 1.42 -14.77 6.76
CA LEU A 251 0.53 -15.79 7.32
C LEU A 251 0.11 -15.40 8.76
N TRP A 252 -1.14 -15.71 9.12
CA TRP A 252 -1.65 -15.61 10.48
C TRP A 252 -1.88 -16.99 11.06
N LEU A 253 -1.26 -17.26 12.20
CA LEU A 253 -1.19 -18.56 12.85
C LEU A 253 -1.81 -18.48 14.24
N SER A 254 -2.65 -19.45 14.59
CA SER A 254 -3.20 -19.61 15.93
C SER A 254 -2.81 -20.98 16.50
N GLY A 255 -2.57 -21.07 17.80
CA GLY A 255 -2.18 -22.31 18.47
C GLY A 255 -0.95 -22.14 19.37
N ASN A 256 -0.52 -23.26 19.94
CA ASN A 256 0.53 -23.33 20.97
C ASN A 256 1.85 -23.89 20.44
N GLY A 257 2.06 -23.85 19.13
CA GLY A 257 3.30 -24.31 18.51
C GLY A 257 4.51 -23.45 18.90
N ASP A 258 5.71 -23.96 18.63
CA ASP A 258 6.95 -23.21 18.80
C ASP A 258 7.18 -22.32 17.57
N ILE A 259 6.96 -21.01 17.74
CA ILE A 259 7.06 -20.04 16.65
C ILE A 259 8.51 -19.89 16.15
N ASP A 260 9.50 -19.94 17.03
CA ASP A 260 10.90 -19.75 16.67
C ASP A 260 11.42 -20.96 15.88
N LYS A 261 11.05 -22.17 16.32
CA LYS A 261 11.29 -23.41 15.56
C LYS A 261 10.64 -23.34 14.18
N THR A 262 9.38 -22.90 14.11
CA THR A 262 8.63 -22.81 12.85
C THR A 262 9.29 -21.84 11.87
N LEU A 263 9.66 -20.64 12.32
CA LEU A 263 10.36 -19.65 11.49
C LEU A 263 11.69 -20.19 10.95
N LYS A 264 12.43 -20.92 11.79
CA LYS A 264 13.69 -21.56 11.39
C LYS A 264 13.48 -22.64 10.33
N GLU A 265 12.53 -23.56 10.53
CA GLU A 265 12.24 -24.63 9.56
C GLU A 265 11.76 -24.07 8.21
N ILE A 266 10.95 -23.01 8.23
CA ILE A 266 10.53 -22.30 7.00
C ILE A 266 11.76 -21.70 6.29
N TYR A 267 12.65 -21.03 7.03
CA TYR A 267 13.87 -20.47 6.45
C TYR A 267 14.78 -21.56 5.87
N ASP A 268 15.04 -22.62 6.62
CA ASP A 268 15.90 -23.74 6.21
C ASP A 268 15.34 -24.43 4.94
N LYS A 269 14.00 -24.49 4.79
CA LYS A 269 13.34 -25.07 3.62
C LYS A 269 13.34 -24.15 2.39
N THR A 270 13.12 -22.85 2.59
CA THR A 270 12.81 -21.89 1.51
C THR A 270 13.98 -21.02 1.12
N GLY A 271 14.96 -20.84 2.01
CA GLY A 271 16.06 -19.88 1.89
C GLY A 271 15.64 -18.41 2.03
N ILE A 272 14.36 -18.12 2.22
CA ILE A 272 13.84 -16.74 2.27
C ILE A 272 13.66 -16.32 3.74
N PRO A 273 14.27 -15.21 4.19
CA PRO A 273 14.10 -14.73 5.55
C PRO A 273 12.64 -14.45 5.90
N ILE A 274 12.14 -15.12 6.93
CA ILE A 274 10.81 -14.93 7.51
C ILE A 274 10.96 -14.47 8.97
N VAL A 275 10.08 -13.58 9.42
CA VAL A 275 10.12 -13.01 10.77
C VAL A 275 8.73 -12.99 11.39
N LEU A 276 8.67 -12.99 12.71
CA LEU A 276 7.46 -12.61 13.43
C LEU A 276 7.23 -11.10 13.25
N ASP A 277 6.18 -10.70 12.52
CA ASP A 277 5.80 -9.30 12.32
C ASP A 277 4.99 -8.76 13.49
N SER A 278 4.02 -9.55 13.96
CA SER A 278 3.09 -9.12 15.02
C SER A 278 2.62 -10.30 15.87
N ASN A 279 2.36 -10.02 17.14
CA ASN A 279 1.64 -10.93 18.04
C ASN A 279 0.38 -10.21 18.53
N TYR A 280 -0.78 -10.81 18.30
CA TYR A 280 -2.08 -10.22 18.59
C TYR A 280 -2.63 -10.74 19.91
N ARG A 281 -3.07 -9.82 20.75
CA ARG A 281 -3.93 -10.13 21.89
C ARG A 281 -5.28 -10.66 21.39
N TRP A 282 -5.83 -10.00 20.37
CA TRP A 282 -6.96 -10.51 19.59
C TRP A 282 -6.94 -9.91 18.19
N ILE A 283 -7.54 -10.63 17.24
CA ILE A 283 -7.75 -10.19 15.87
C ILE A 283 -9.11 -10.65 15.36
N ALA A 284 -9.81 -9.76 14.66
CA ALA A 284 -11.10 -10.05 14.06
C ALA A 284 -11.01 -9.96 12.53
N PHE A 285 -11.36 -11.05 11.86
CA PHE A 285 -11.47 -11.13 10.40
C PHE A 285 -12.92 -10.90 9.99
N MET A 286 -13.16 -9.89 9.15
CA MET A 286 -14.51 -9.45 8.81
C MET A 286 -15.09 -10.24 7.63
N PRO A 287 -16.40 -10.47 7.59
CA PRO A 287 -17.06 -11.09 6.44
C PRO A 287 -17.18 -10.10 5.26
N GLN A 288 -17.25 -10.68 4.07
CA GLN A 288 -17.74 -10.04 2.86
C GLN A 288 -19.28 -10.11 2.81
N ALA A 289 -19.89 -9.47 1.81
CA ALA A 289 -21.34 -9.44 1.66
C ALA A 289 -21.97 -10.84 1.47
N ASN A 290 -21.19 -11.80 0.95
CA ASN A 290 -21.60 -13.19 0.77
C ASN A 290 -21.28 -14.09 1.99
N GLY A 291 -20.81 -13.53 3.11
CA GLY A 291 -20.47 -14.27 4.33
C GLY A 291 -19.07 -14.88 4.35
N ILE A 292 -18.37 -14.97 3.22
CA ILE A 292 -16.98 -15.46 3.18
C ILE A 292 -16.07 -14.43 3.85
N GLY A 293 -15.03 -14.87 4.58
CA GLY A 293 -14.08 -13.93 5.18
C GLY A 293 -13.34 -13.09 4.14
N SER A 294 -12.99 -11.88 4.53
CA SER A 294 -12.32 -10.94 3.66
C SER A 294 -10.82 -10.94 3.92
N ALA A 295 -10.02 -11.27 2.90
CA ALA A 295 -8.56 -11.19 3.00
C ALA A 295 -8.01 -9.80 3.34
N ASN A 296 -8.78 -8.74 3.08
CA ASN A 296 -8.31 -7.37 3.23
C ASN A 296 -9.08 -6.57 4.29
N ARG A 297 -9.94 -7.21 5.09
CA ARG A 297 -10.73 -6.53 6.13
C ARG A 297 -10.55 -7.22 7.48
N TYR A 298 -9.71 -6.64 8.32
CA TYR A 298 -9.46 -7.11 9.68
C TYR A 298 -9.02 -5.98 10.61
N ILE A 299 -9.27 -6.18 11.89
CA ILE A 299 -8.84 -5.31 12.99
C ILE A 299 -8.16 -6.20 14.03
N GLY A 300 -6.91 -5.92 14.37
CA GLY A 300 -6.18 -6.66 15.39
C GLY A 300 -5.51 -5.75 16.40
N LEU A 301 -5.68 -6.06 17.68
CA LEU A 301 -4.95 -5.44 18.78
C LEU A 301 -3.69 -6.25 19.07
N ARG A 302 -2.53 -5.62 18.88
CA ARG A 302 -1.23 -6.23 19.17
C ARG A 302 -0.96 -6.26 20.67
N LYS A 303 -0.05 -7.15 21.10
CA LYS A 303 0.38 -7.23 22.50
C LYS A 303 1.10 -5.98 22.99
N ASP A 304 1.62 -5.14 22.09
CA ASP A 304 2.20 -3.82 22.39
C ASP A 304 1.15 -2.71 22.59
N GLY A 305 -0.15 -3.02 22.48
CA GLY A 305 -1.25 -2.08 22.64
C GLY A 305 -1.62 -1.30 21.37
N THR A 306 -0.95 -1.54 20.25
CA THR A 306 -1.23 -0.86 18.98
C THR A 306 -2.19 -1.65 18.09
N PHE A 307 -3.00 -0.95 17.30
CA PHE A 307 -3.93 -1.58 16.36
C PHE A 307 -3.31 -1.75 14.96
N LYS A 308 -3.49 -2.94 14.36
CA LYS A 308 -3.34 -3.15 12.92
C LYS A 308 -4.71 -3.21 12.27
N VAL A 309 -4.93 -2.33 11.31
CA VAL A 309 -6.24 -2.13 10.67
C VAL A 309 -6.12 -2.23 9.15
N ARG A 310 -6.97 -3.06 8.54
CA ARG A 310 -7.13 -3.18 7.08
C ARG A 310 -8.60 -3.14 6.67
N GLY A 311 -8.86 -2.46 5.54
CA GLY A 311 -10.14 -2.54 4.84
C GLY A 311 -11.36 -1.91 5.52
N ILE A 312 -11.15 -1.06 6.53
CA ILE A 312 -12.18 -0.18 7.09
C ILE A 312 -11.94 1.29 6.70
N GLU A 313 -12.94 2.11 6.91
CA GLU A 313 -13.03 3.52 6.52
C GLU A 313 -11.91 4.40 7.08
N LEU A 314 -11.35 4.06 8.25
CA LEU A 314 -10.28 4.82 8.92
C LEU A 314 -9.10 5.15 8.00
N ARG A 315 -8.77 4.24 7.08
CA ARG A 315 -7.61 4.37 6.18
C ARG A 315 -7.98 4.82 4.77
N ARG A 316 -9.26 5.10 4.53
CA ARG A 316 -9.79 5.45 3.22
C ARG A 316 -9.78 6.97 3.05
N ARG A 317 -9.17 7.44 1.97
CA ARG A 317 -9.13 8.89 1.64
C ARG A 317 -10.54 9.46 1.43
N ASP A 318 -11.43 8.66 0.84
CA ASP A 318 -12.83 9.02 0.59
C ASP A 318 -13.74 8.92 1.83
N SER A 319 -13.18 8.70 3.03
CA SER A 319 -13.95 8.72 4.29
C SER A 319 -13.83 10.08 4.97
N PRO A 320 -14.95 10.71 5.37
CA PRO A 320 -14.92 12.02 6.00
C PRO A 320 -14.33 11.95 7.42
N PRO A 321 -13.78 13.06 7.94
CA PRO A 321 -13.21 13.09 9.29
C PRO A 321 -14.16 12.60 10.38
N LEU A 322 -15.46 12.86 10.26
CA LEU A 322 -16.51 12.33 11.14
C LEU A 322 -16.39 10.81 11.37
N VAL A 323 -16.25 10.05 10.29
CA VAL A 323 -16.15 8.59 10.33
C VAL A 323 -14.80 8.15 10.90
N ARG A 324 -13.71 8.83 10.54
CA ARG A 324 -12.38 8.50 11.05
C ARG A 324 -12.32 8.70 12.56
N LYS A 325 -12.80 9.84 13.06
CA LYS A 325 -12.87 10.14 14.51
C LYS A 325 -13.69 9.10 15.26
N PHE A 326 -14.84 8.67 14.71
CA PHE A 326 -15.62 7.59 15.31
C PHE A 326 -14.81 6.30 15.41
N GLN A 327 -14.20 5.86 14.30
CA GLN A 327 -13.46 4.60 14.28
C GLN A 327 -12.22 4.64 15.18
N GLU A 328 -11.54 5.78 15.30
CA GLU A 328 -10.45 5.98 16.26
C GLU A 328 -10.94 5.79 17.70
N GLN A 329 -12.00 6.50 18.11
CA GLN A 329 -12.55 6.37 19.46
C GLN A 329 -13.13 4.98 19.75
N ALA A 330 -13.68 4.33 18.73
CA ALA A 330 -14.20 2.96 18.85
C ALA A 330 -13.06 1.94 19.00
N LEU A 331 -11.93 2.13 18.32
CA LEU A 331 -10.73 1.32 18.55
C LEU A 331 -10.18 1.53 19.95
N ASP A 332 -10.10 2.78 20.42
CA ASP A 332 -9.68 3.09 21.80
C ASP A 332 -10.59 2.43 22.84
N ALA A 333 -11.91 2.38 22.57
CA ALA A 333 -12.86 1.69 23.44
C ALA A 333 -12.63 0.16 23.50
N LEU A 334 -12.12 -0.43 22.41
CA LEU A 334 -11.80 -1.85 22.28
C LEU A 334 -10.34 -2.19 22.64
N ASN A 335 -9.55 -1.23 23.16
CA ASN A 335 -8.21 -1.51 23.65
C ASN A 335 -8.25 -2.27 24.99
N CYS A 336 -8.61 -3.56 24.94
CA CYS A 336 -8.86 -4.40 26.10
C CYS A 336 -8.42 -5.86 25.83
N SER A 337 -8.53 -6.73 26.85
CA SER A 337 -8.35 -8.18 26.65
C SER A 337 -9.46 -8.76 25.78
N PHE A 338 -9.24 -10.00 25.28
CA PHE A 338 -10.26 -10.72 24.50
C PHE A 338 -11.54 -10.92 25.34
N ASP A 339 -11.40 -11.28 26.61
CA ASP A 339 -12.52 -11.56 27.53
C ASP A 339 -13.32 -10.30 27.89
N GLU A 340 -12.69 -9.13 27.82
CA GLU A 340 -13.33 -7.85 28.11
C GLU A 340 -14.13 -7.28 26.93
N LEU A 341 -14.00 -7.84 25.71
CA LEU A 341 -14.63 -7.31 24.51
C LEU A 341 -16.16 -7.22 24.63
N PRO A 342 -16.89 -8.25 25.07
CA PRO A 342 -18.35 -8.17 25.20
C PRO A 342 -18.79 -7.04 26.16
N LEU A 343 -17.98 -6.77 27.20
CA LEU A 343 -18.25 -5.73 28.19
C LEU A 343 -18.14 -4.31 27.61
N LYS A 344 -17.53 -4.13 26.43
CA LYS A 344 -17.41 -2.82 25.76
C LYS A 344 -18.66 -2.43 24.96
N LYS A 345 -19.68 -3.29 24.89
CA LYS A 345 -20.92 -3.04 24.13
C LYS A 345 -21.59 -1.72 24.50
N GLU A 346 -21.86 -1.50 25.78
CA GLU A 346 -22.53 -0.29 26.27
C GLU A 346 -21.75 0.98 25.91
N LYS A 347 -20.43 0.97 26.14
CA LYS A 347 -19.53 2.08 25.78
C LYS A 347 -19.55 2.37 24.27
N LEU A 348 -19.59 1.34 23.43
CA LEU A 348 -19.69 1.51 21.97
C LEU A 348 -21.06 2.01 21.54
N ASP A 349 -22.14 1.56 22.16
CA ASP A 349 -23.51 2.02 21.86
C ASP A 349 -23.69 3.50 22.24
N ASP A 350 -23.16 3.92 23.38
CA ASP A 350 -23.09 5.33 23.78
C ASP A 350 -22.30 6.18 22.78
N LEU A 351 -21.17 5.66 22.30
CA LEU A 351 -20.36 6.30 21.28
C LEU A 351 -21.14 6.45 19.97
N LYS A 352 -21.81 5.39 19.50
CA LYS A 352 -22.66 5.43 18.29
C LYS A 352 -23.77 6.47 18.46
N ASN A 353 -24.47 6.48 19.59
CA ASN A 353 -25.54 7.43 19.89
C ASN A 353 -25.05 8.88 19.87
N ARG A 354 -23.85 9.15 20.39
CA ARG A 354 -23.22 10.47 20.33
C ARG A 354 -22.93 10.90 18.89
N TYR A 355 -22.36 10.01 18.08
CA TYR A 355 -22.02 10.30 16.68
C TYR A 355 -23.25 10.41 15.77
N MET A 356 -24.38 9.79 16.13
CA MET A 356 -25.65 9.95 15.41
C MET A 356 -26.28 11.34 15.59
N LYS A 357 -25.86 12.12 16.59
CA LYS A 357 -26.25 13.54 16.77
C LYS A 357 -25.33 14.42 15.93
N LEU A 358 -25.53 14.40 14.61
CA LEU A 358 -24.66 15.04 13.62
C LEU A 358 -24.49 16.55 13.83
N GLU A 359 -25.49 17.22 14.40
CA GLU A 359 -25.48 18.65 14.68
C GLU A 359 -24.39 19.09 15.66
N ASN A 360 -23.81 18.13 16.40
CA ASN A 360 -22.72 18.40 17.36
C ASN A 360 -21.34 18.51 16.70
N PHE A 361 -21.22 18.25 15.39
CA PHE A 361 -19.94 18.21 14.70
C PHE A 361 -19.79 19.41 13.76
N PRO A 362 -18.56 19.98 13.64
CA PRO A 362 -18.31 21.07 12.71
C PRO A 362 -18.47 20.60 11.27
N ILE A 363 -18.87 21.52 10.39
CA ILE A 363 -19.15 21.22 8.98
C ILE A 363 -17.96 20.60 8.23
N GLU A 364 -16.73 20.90 8.65
CA GLU A 364 -15.50 20.34 8.10
C GLU A 364 -15.37 18.83 8.35
N ASP A 365 -16.01 18.29 9.39
CA ASP A 365 -16.01 16.85 9.65
C ASP A 365 -16.79 16.05 8.61
N PHE A 366 -17.60 16.71 7.79
CA PHE A 366 -18.40 16.12 6.73
C PHE A 366 -17.69 16.15 5.36
N ARG A 367 -16.52 16.78 5.27
CA ARG A 367 -15.78 16.92 4.00
C ARG A 367 -15.25 15.58 3.52
N ILE A 368 -15.48 15.27 2.25
CA ILE A 368 -15.02 14.05 1.58
C ILE A 368 -14.01 14.42 0.49
N GLU A 369 -12.93 13.66 0.39
CA GLU A 369 -11.96 13.77 -0.69
C GLU A 369 -12.30 12.85 -1.86
N PHE A 370 -12.18 13.37 -3.07
CA PHE A 370 -12.47 12.69 -4.33
C PHE A 370 -11.23 12.75 -5.23
N GLY A 371 -10.66 11.59 -5.54
CA GLY A 371 -9.63 11.47 -6.58
C GLY A 371 -10.26 11.61 -7.97
N ILE A 372 -9.72 12.52 -8.77
CA ILE A 372 -10.15 12.72 -10.16
C ILE A 372 -9.39 11.75 -11.03
N ASN A 373 -10.10 10.88 -11.75
CA ASN A 373 -9.46 9.91 -12.62
C ASN A 373 -9.61 10.22 -14.10
N ARG A 374 -10.46 11.18 -14.47
CA ARG A 374 -10.82 11.48 -15.87
C ARG A 374 -11.22 12.95 -16.01
N HIS A 375 -11.18 13.49 -17.22
CA HIS A 375 -11.76 14.80 -17.46
C HIS A 375 -13.28 14.73 -17.29
N ILE A 376 -13.92 15.86 -16.99
CA ILE A 376 -15.35 15.89 -16.72
C ILE A 376 -16.18 15.35 -17.90
N ASP A 377 -15.73 15.59 -19.13
CA ASP A 377 -16.41 15.18 -20.36
C ASP A 377 -16.26 13.67 -20.64
N ASP A 378 -15.31 12.97 -19.99
CA ASP A 378 -15.07 11.54 -20.16
C ASP A 378 -15.94 10.65 -19.23
N TYR A 379 -16.71 11.27 -18.32
CA TYR A 379 -17.58 10.53 -17.39
C TYR A 379 -18.83 10.03 -18.10
N LYS A 380 -18.87 8.71 -18.37
CA LYS A 380 -20.07 8.03 -18.87
C LYS A 380 -21.21 8.00 -17.84
N THR A 381 -20.86 7.86 -16.56
CA THR A 381 -21.81 7.81 -15.45
C THR A 381 -21.62 9.02 -14.54
N ARG A 382 -22.69 9.78 -14.31
CA ARG A 382 -22.70 10.98 -13.46
C ARG A 382 -22.71 10.58 -11.98
N ASN A 383 -21.53 10.36 -11.43
CA ASN A 383 -21.33 10.02 -10.01
C ASN A 383 -21.04 11.27 -9.16
N SER A 384 -20.81 11.09 -7.87
CA SER A 384 -20.49 12.18 -6.94
C SER A 384 -19.29 13.02 -7.39
N THR A 385 -18.24 12.40 -7.90
CA THR A 385 -17.06 13.11 -8.43
C THR A 385 -17.44 14.03 -9.59
N TYR A 386 -18.25 13.55 -10.54
CA TYR A 386 -18.74 14.36 -11.65
C TYR A 386 -19.53 15.59 -11.17
N TYR A 387 -20.46 15.41 -10.22
CA TYR A 387 -21.27 16.53 -9.73
C TYR A 387 -20.45 17.56 -8.94
N LEU A 388 -19.45 17.12 -8.19
CA LEU A 388 -18.52 18.03 -7.53
C LEU A 388 -17.70 18.82 -8.55
N MET A 389 -17.13 18.16 -9.57
CA MET A 389 -16.40 18.85 -10.66
C MET A 389 -17.31 19.86 -11.37
N LYS A 390 -18.57 19.49 -11.65
CA LYS A 390 -19.56 20.38 -12.24
C LYS A 390 -19.85 21.60 -11.36
N SER A 391 -19.96 21.42 -10.04
CA SER A 391 -20.22 22.51 -9.08
C SER A 391 -19.11 23.54 -9.00
N LEU A 392 -17.86 23.13 -9.27
CA LEU A 392 -16.68 23.97 -9.22
C LEU A 392 -16.54 24.89 -10.44
N GLY A 393 -17.33 24.66 -11.49
CA GLY A 393 -17.27 25.41 -12.74
C GLY A 393 -16.06 25.07 -13.60
N ARG A 394 -16.10 25.48 -14.88
CA ARG A 394 -15.00 25.26 -15.84
C ARG A 394 -13.79 26.17 -15.61
N GLU A 395 -13.95 27.22 -14.80
CA GLU A 395 -12.89 28.17 -14.48
C GLU A 395 -11.81 27.56 -13.57
N LYS A 396 -12.17 26.56 -12.75
CA LYS A 396 -11.18 25.76 -12.05
C LYS A 396 -10.61 24.70 -12.99
N MET A 397 -9.32 24.82 -13.27
CA MET A 397 -8.55 23.80 -13.98
C MET A 397 -8.45 22.53 -13.12
N ILE A 398 -9.30 21.55 -13.41
CA ILE A 398 -9.32 20.24 -12.74
C ILE A 398 -8.83 19.19 -13.73
N TYR A 399 -7.78 18.47 -13.34
CA TYR A 399 -7.11 17.47 -14.17
C TYR A 399 -7.17 16.07 -13.55
N PRO A 400 -7.20 15.01 -14.37
CA PRO A 400 -7.04 13.65 -13.89
C PRO A 400 -5.74 13.48 -13.09
N GLY A 401 -5.84 12.84 -11.93
CA GLY A 401 -4.81 12.63 -10.94
C GLY A 401 -4.85 13.63 -9.77
N MET A 402 -5.62 14.72 -9.87
CA MET A 402 -5.85 15.64 -8.75
C MET A 402 -6.77 15.04 -7.68
N VAL A 403 -6.72 15.59 -6.47
CA VAL A 403 -7.71 15.34 -5.41
C VAL A 403 -8.47 16.64 -5.16
N ILE A 404 -9.80 16.55 -5.16
CA ILE A 404 -10.67 17.66 -4.78
C ILE A 404 -11.53 17.25 -3.58
N SER A 405 -12.07 18.21 -2.85
CA SER A 405 -12.90 17.93 -1.67
C SER A 405 -14.26 18.61 -1.77
N GLY A 406 -15.26 18.01 -1.11
CA GLY A 406 -16.59 18.59 -1.04
C GLY A 406 -17.47 17.94 0.03
N ILE A 407 -18.59 18.60 0.30
CA ILE A 407 -19.62 18.15 1.24
C ILE A 407 -20.86 17.75 0.43
N VAL A 408 -21.43 16.60 0.77
CA VAL A 408 -22.69 16.14 0.17
C VAL A 408 -23.84 16.90 0.84
N VAL A 409 -24.48 17.78 0.09
CA VAL A 409 -25.56 18.65 0.60
C VAL A 409 -26.92 18.00 0.40
N ASP A 410 -27.11 17.33 -0.74
CA ASP A 410 -28.31 16.56 -1.03
C ASP A 410 -27.95 15.40 -1.96
N LYS A 411 -27.93 14.18 -1.44
CA LYS A 411 -27.57 13.00 -2.23
C LYS A 411 -28.66 12.63 -3.23
N LYS A 412 -29.94 12.88 -2.91
CA LYS A 412 -31.08 12.54 -3.78
C LYS A 412 -31.03 13.33 -5.10
N HIS A 413 -30.67 14.61 -5.01
CA HIS A 413 -30.50 15.48 -6.19
C HIS A 413 -29.04 15.58 -6.66
N ASN A 414 -28.14 14.78 -6.09
CA ASN A 414 -26.69 14.78 -6.35
C ASN A 414 -26.02 16.16 -6.22
N ILE A 415 -26.40 16.93 -5.21
CA ILE A 415 -25.81 18.22 -4.89
C ILE A 415 -24.62 17.99 -3.96
N ILE A 416 -23.44 18.32 -4.47
CA ILE A 416 -22.18 18.29 -3.73
C ILE A 416 -21.49 19.62 -3.99
N LYS A 417 -21.00 20.26 -2.93
CA LYS A 417 -20.36 21.57 -3.01
C LYS A 417 -18.99 21.52 -2.38
N SER A 418 -18.05 22.31 -2.91
CA SER A 418 -16.72 22.46 -2.31
C SER A 418 -16.76 23.15 -0.94
N HIS A 419 -17.75 24.01 -0.74
CA HIS A 419 -18.03 24.73 0.50
C HIS A 419 -19.55 24.76 0.71
N SER A 420 -19.99 24.48 1.93
CA SER A 420 -21.39 24.44 2.33
C SER A 420 -21.45 24.57 3.85
N GLU A 421 -22.50 25.20 4.38
CA GLU A 421 -22.87 25.16 5.80
C GLU A 421 -23.85 24.02 6.12
N PHE A 422 -24.45 23.44 5.08
CA PHE A 422 -25.44 22.37 5.18
C PHE A 422 -24.86 21.04 4.68
N PHE A 423 -25.39 19.94 5.20
CA PHE A 423 -25.04 18.58 4.78
C PHE A 423 -26.30 17.70 4.71
N ASP A 424 -26.25 16.63 3.91
CA ASP A 424 -27.33 15.64 3.83
C ASP A 424 -27.28 14.70 5.05
N ARG A 425 -28.12 14.99 6.04
CA ARG A 425 -28.22 14.21 7.28
C ARG A 425 -28.37 12.70 7.02
N LYS A 426 -29.29 12.30 6.13
CA LYS A 426 -29.58 10.88 5.86
C LYS A 426 -28.38 10.18 5.19
N TYR A 427 -27.66 10.88 4.32
CA TYR A 427 -26.45 10.34 3.72
C TYR A 427 -25.36 10.04 4.77
N TYR A 428 -25.06 11.00 5.66
CA TYR A 428 -24.02 10.82 6.68
C TYR A 428 -24.44 9.86 7.81
N GLU A 429 -25.71 9.82 8.20
CA GLU A 429 -26.21 8.78 9.12
C GLU A 429 -26.01 7.37 8.55
N ASN A 430 -26.31 7.15 7.27
CA ASN A 430 -26.08 5.86 6.62
C ASN A 430 -24.60 5.52 6.50
N LEU A 431 -23.75 6.52 6.29
CA LEU A 431 -22.31 6.35 6.26
C LEU A 431 -21.79 5.92 7.65
N LEU A 432 -22.24 6.57 8.72
CA LEU A 432 -21.91 6.19 10.10
C LEU A 432 -22.38 4.77 10.42
N LYS A 433 -23.63 4.43 10.12
CA LYS A 433 -24.16 3.06 10.32
C LYS A 433 -23.31 1.99 9.63
N ARG A 434 -22.73 2.30 8.46
CA ARG A 434 -21.79 1.38 7.79
C ARG A 434 -20.47 1.27 8.55
N SER A 435 -19.94 2.39 9.04
CA SER A 435 -18.71 2.42 9.83
C SER A 435 -18.82 1.77 11.21
N PHE A 436 -20.04 1.56 11.72
CA PHE A 436 -20.29 0.86 12.98
C PHE A 436 -20.14 -0.67 12.84
N LYS A 437 -20.48 -1.21 11.66
CA LYS A 437 -20.54 -2.65 11.40
C LYS A 437 -19.30 -3.46 11.80
N PRO A 438 -18.06 -2.99 11.57
CA PRO A 438 -16.87 -3.74 12.01
C PRO A 438 -16.82 -3.92 13.53
N PHE A 439 -17.25 -2.90 14.28
CA PHE A 439 -17.26 -2.91 15.75
C PHE A 439 -18.44 -3.72 16.29
N ASP A 440 -19.61 -3.62 15.64
CA ASP A 440 -20.76 -4.47 15.94
C ASP A 440 -20.40 -5.96 15.80
N PHE A 441 -19.71 -6.31 14.72
CA PHE A 441 -19.23 -7.66 14.45
C PHE A 441 -18.26 -8.15 15.53
N ILE A 442 -17.29 -7.32 15.95
CA ILE A 442 -16.35 -7.69 17.02
C ILE A 442 -17.09 -8.02 18.32
N ILE A 443 -18.06 -7.20 18.70
CA ILE A 443 -18.85 -7.40 19.93
C ILE A 443 -19.72 -8.66 19.82
N SER A 444 -20.42 -8.86 18.69
CA SER A 444 -21.27 -10.03 18.52
C SER A 444 -20.47 -11.33 18.53
N GLU A 445 -19.35 -11.37 17.82
CA GLU A 445 -18.52 -12.58 17.73
C GLU A 445 -17.78 -12.90 19.03
N SER A 446 -17.36 -11.87 19.78
CA SER A 446 -16.75 -12.11 21.10
C SER A 446 -17.76 -12.65 22.11
N ALA A 447 -19.00 -12.16 22.11
CA ALA A 447 -20.06 -12.67 22.98
C ALA A 447 -20.39 -14.15 22.70
N ASN A 448 -20.40 -14.56 21.44
CA ASN A 448 -20.66 -15.96 21.06
C ASN A 448 -19.56 -16.93 21.50
N LYS A 449 -18.33 -16.45 21.70
CA LYS A 449 -17.17 -17.28 22.07
C LYS A 449 -16.88 -17.33 23.57
N ILE A 450 -17.59 -16.54 24.39
CA ILE A 450 -17.47 -16.55 25.84
C ILE A 450 -18.84 -16.93 26.42
N PRO A 451 -19.10 -18.24 26.64
CA PRO A 451 -20.45 -18.72 26.97
C PRO A 451 -21.01 -18.25 28.32
N ASP A 452 -20.21 -17.70 29.23
CA ASP A 452 -20.56 -17.56 30.66
C ASP A 452 -20.75 -16.11 31.16
N LEU A 453 -21.07 -15.13 30.30
CA LEU A 453 -21.18 -13.71 30.69
C LEU A 453 -22.57 -13.07 30.55
N TYR A 454 -23.63 -13.84 30.27
CA TYR A 454 -25.01 -13.32 30.17
C TYR A 454 -26.02 -14.07 31.02
#